data_AF-A0A6M0H2T0-F1
#
_entry.id   AF-A0A6M0H2T0-F1
#
_cell.length_a   1.000
_cell.length_b   1.000
_cell.length_c   1.000
_cell.angle_alpha   90.00
_cell.angle_beta   90.00
_cell.angle_gamma   90.00
#
_symmetry.space_group_name_H-M   'P 1'
#
loop_
_entity.id
_entity.type
_entity.pdbx_description
1 polymer ?
#
loop_
_entity_poly.entity_id
_entity_poly.type
_entity_poly.pdbx_seq_one_letter_code
_entity_poly.pdbx_strand_id
1 'polypeptide(L)'
;MIKKKKIMIGCILACLFCIVGGYSYVNINQKKNFSINEIGWSAQTIMWTDKTKNNIYDIKFQAFDGTELKEIISLKDSYTMKIDSNVEHGDLSIKIYNNSEVFFEENGTVDETISIPNNNEKLKVEINGDDAKGHIKIKLT
;
A
#
# COMPACT_ATOMS: atom_id res chain seq x y z
N MET A 1 1.05 3.40 -55.72
CA MET A 1 1.05 2.59 -54.46
C MET A 1 2.08 3.03 -53.41
N ILE A 2 3.28 3.49 -53.78
CA ILE A 2 4.39 3.77 -52.84
C ILE A 2 4.09 4.94 -51.86
N LYS A 3 3.43 6.02 -52.33
CA LYS A 3 3.08 7.18 -51.47
C LYS A 3 2.11 6.83 -50.33
N LYS A 4 1.11 5.97 -50.58
CA LYS A 4 0.13 5.54 -49.56
C LYS A 4 0.77 4.67 -48.47
N LYS A 5 1.75 3.81 -48.82
CA LYS A 5 2.52 3.00 -47.86
C LYS A 5 3.38 3.85 -46.91
N LYS A 6 4.00 4.93 -47.40
CA LYS A 6 4.83 5.83 -46.55
C LYS A 6 4.00 6.60 -45.51
N ILE A 7 2.79 7.03 -45.87
CA ILE A 7 1.86 7.71 -44.93
C ILE A 7 1.38 6.74 -43.85
N MET A 8 1.03 5.50 -44.23
CA MET A 8 0.59 4.47 -43.28
C MET A 8 1.69 4.10 -42.26
N ILE A 9 2.95 3.97 -42.71
CA ILE A 9 4.09 3.70 -41.81
C ILE A 9 4.33 4.87 -40.85
N GLY A 10 4.17 6.12 -41.33
CA GLY A 10 4.27 7.31 -40.48
C GLY A 10 3.22 7.35 -39.37
N CYS A 11 1.97 7.00 -39.69
CA CYS A 11 0.89 6.93 -38.69
C CYS A 11 1.12 5.82 -37.65
N ILE A 12 1.63 4.65 -38.07
CA ILE A 12 1.94 3.54 -37.15
C ILE A 12 3.05 3.94 -36.18
N LEU A 13 4.12 4.59 -36.67
CA LEU A 13 5.21 5.08 -35.83
C LEU A 13 4.75 6.16 -34.85
N ALA A 14 3.91 7.10 -35.30
CA ALA A 14 3.35 8.15 -34.43
C ALA A 14 2.46 7.54 -33.32
N CYS A 15 1.63 6.55 -33.64
CA CYS A 15 0.83 5.85 -32.63
C CYS A 15 1.69 5.09 -31.61
N LEU A 16 2.78 4.43 -32.05
CA LEU A 16 3.71 3.76 -31.14
C LEU A 16 4.42 4.76 -30.22
N PHE A 17 4.83 5.93 -30.71
CA PHE A 17 5.40 6.99 -29.89
C PHE A 17 4.39 7.57 -28.87
N CYS A 18 3.11 7.73 -29.25
CA CYS A 18 2.06 8.15 -28.32
C CYS A 18 1.80 7.10 -27.22
N ILE A 19 1.82 5.81 -27.55
CA ILE A 19 1.64 4.72 -26.57
C ILE A 19 2.82 4.69 -25.59
N VAL A 20 4.06 4.76 -26.09
CA VAL A 20 5.27 4.75 -25.25
C VAL A 20 5.39 6.02 -24.39
N GLY A 21 5.11 7.19 -24.96
CA GLY A 21 5.11 8.47 -24.25
C GLY A 21 4.03 8.58 -23.17
N GLY A 22 2.82 8.06 -23.45
CA GLY A 22 1.74 7.99 -22.46
C GLY A 22 2.06 7.05 -21.30
N TYR A 23 2.65 5.87 -21.58
CA TYR A 23 3.05 4.91 -20.54
C TYR A 23 4.11 5.47 -19.59
N SER A 24 5.09 6.18 -20.15
CA SER A 24 6.14 6.82 -19.36
C SER A 24 5.60 8.04 -18.57
N TYR A 25 4.70 8.84 -19.14
CA TYR A 25 4.09 9.97 -18.41
C TYR A 25 3.25 9.55 -17.18
N VAL A 26 2.44 8.48 -17.30
CA VAL A 26 1.63 7.98 -16.17
C VAL A 26 2.50 7.36 -15.07
N ASN A 27 3.62 6.72 -15.43
CA ASN A 27 4.53 6.10 -14.47
C ASN A 27 5.48 7.13 -13.80
N ILE A 28 5.81 8.23 -14.48
CA ILE A 28 6.69 9.30 -13.95
C ILE A 28 5.95 10.26 -13.02
N ASN A 29 4.66 10.50 -13.22
CA ASN A 29 3.89 11.48 -12.41
C ASN A 29 3.21 10.92 -11.15
N GLN A 30 3.33 9.62 -10.86
CA GLN A 30 3.01 9.15 -9.51
C GLN A 30 4.15 9.58 -8.59
N LYS A 31 4.01 10.72 -7.92
CA LYS A 31 4.85 11.10 -6.78
C LYS A 31 4.74 10.00 -5.73
N LYS A 32 5.65 9.03 -5.77
CA LYS A 32 5.77 7.96 -4.76
C LYS A 32 6.38 8.57 -3.52
N ASN A 33 5.59 9.37 -2.81
CA ASN A 33 5.98 9.95 -1.53
C ASN A 33 6.12 8.88 -0.45
N PHE A 34 5.62 7.66 -0.71
CA PHE A 34 5.64 6.55 0.23
C PHE A 34 6.07 5.26 -0.49
N SER A 35 6.76 4.40 0.27
CA SER A 35 6.99 2.99 -0.05
C SER A 35 6.48 2.16 1.12
N ILE A 36 5.76 1.07 0.81
CA ILE A 36 5.27 0.11 1.80
C ILE A 36 5.86 -1.24 1.40
N ASN A 37 6.73 -1.79 2.23
CA ASN A 37 7.50 -2.99 1.93
C ASN A 37 7.22 -4.06 2.98
N GLU A 38 7.08 -5.32 2.56
CA GLU A 38 7.06 -6.43 3.50
C GLU A 38 8.45 -6.69 4.06
N ILE A 39 8.54 -6.82 5.38
CA ILE A 39 9.80 -7.10 6.09
C ILE A 39 9.72 -8.33 7.00
N GLY A 40 8.52 -8.86 7.24
CA GLY A 40 8.32 -10.09 7.97
C GLY A 40 6.93 -10.67 7.73
N TRP A 41 6.87 -11.99 7.62
CA TRP A 41 5.64 -12.75 7.50
C TRP A 41 5.77 -14.07 8.24
N SER A 42 4.88 -14.31 9.19
CA SER A 42 4.77 -15.57 9.91
C SER A 42 3.31 -15.83 10.21
N ALA A 43 2.55 -16.22 9.18
CA ALA A 43 1.13 -16.47 9.32
C ALA A 43 0.60 -17.57 8.39
N GLN A 44 -0.47 -18.21 8.85
CA GLN A 44 -1.33 -19.07 8.07
C GLN A 44 -2.54 -18.26 7.60
N THR A 45 -2.87 -18.34 6.32
CA THR A 45 -3.96 -17.53 5.75
C THR A 45 -4.85 -18.28 4.78
N ILE A 46 -6.13 -17.90 4.77
CA ILE A 46 -7.13 -18.34 3.78
C ILE A 46 -7.74 -17.11 3.11
N MET A 47 -7.84 -17.15 1.77
CA MET A 47 -8.33 -16.07 0.92
C MET A 47 -7.69 -14.69 1.21
N TRP A 48 -6.37 -14.71 1.44
CA TRP A 48 -5.58 -13.49 1.61
C TRP A 48 -5.47 -12.72 0.29
N THR A 49 -5.85 -11.44 0.32
CA THR A 49 -5.59 -10.52 -0.79
C THR A 49 -4.81 -9.32 -0.27
N ASP A 50 -3.65 -9.05 -0.86
CA ASP A 50 -2.87 -7.84 -0.63
C ASP A 50 -2.93 -6.97 -1.90
N LYS A 51 -3.56 -5.80 -1.78
CA LYS A 51 -3.67 -4.79 -2.84
C LYS A 51 -2.84 -3.55 -2.53
N THR A 52 -1.78 -3.70 -1.75
CA THR A 52 -0.85 -2.62 -1.41
C THR A 52 -0.29 -1.98 -2.65
N LYS A 53 -0.47 -0.67 -2.77
CA LYS A 53 0.07 0.12 -3.86
C LYS A 53 0.23 1.58 -3.43
N ASN A 54 1.40 2.14 -3.73
CA ASN A 54 1.72 3.54 -3.48
C ASN A 54 1.57 3.88 -1.98
N ASN A 55 0.57 4.67 -1.63
CA ASN A 55 0.31 5.20 -0.30
C ASN A 55 -0.85 4.45 0.41
N ILE A 56 -1.24 3.28 -0.10
CA ILE A 56 -2.36 2.50 0.40
C ILE A 56 -1.88 1.07 0.67
N TYR A 57 -2.07 0.62 1.90
CA TYR A 57 -2.04 -0.77 2.32
C TYR A 57 -3.49 -1.25 2.44
N ASP A 58 -3.91 -2.27 1.69
CA ASP A 58 -5.30 -2.73 1.63
C ASP A 58 -5.30 -4.27 1.56
N ILE A 59 -5.63 -4.90 2.68
CA ILE A 59 -5.68 -6.36 2.82
C ILE A 59 -7.07 -6.85 3.20
N LYS A 60 -7.39 -8.05 2.74
CA LYS A 60 -8.60 -8.80 3.13
C LYS A 60 -8.24 -10.25 3.35
N PHE A 61 -8.89 -10.89 4.32
CA PHE A 61 -8.58 -12.25 4.72
C PHE A 61 -9.82 -12.95 5.30
N GLN A 62 -9.99 -14.24 4.97
CA GLN A 62 -11.04 -15.07 5.56
C GLN A 62 -10.59 -15.81 6.81
N ALA A 63 -9.32 -16.18 6.85
CA ALA A 63 -8.63 -16.64 8.06
C ALA A 63 -7.22 -16.06 8.03
N PHE A 64 -6.77 -15.54 9.17
CA PHE A 64 -5.43 -15.02 9.37
C PHE A 64 -5.01 -15.32 10.81
N ASP A 65 -4.03 -16.21 10.94
CA ASP A 65 -3.46 -16.65 12.20
C ASP A 65 -1.93 -16.48 12.14
N GLY A 66 -1.42 -15.51 12.90
CA GLY A 66 -0.02 -15.15 12.96
C GLY A 66 0.24 -13.66 12.79
N THR A 67 1.43 -13.32 12.29
CA THR A 67 1.94 -11.95 12.25
C THR A 67 2.38 -11.53 10.85
N GLU A 68 2.03 -10.31 10.47
CA GLU A 68 2.59 -9.59 9.33
C GLU A 68 3.31 -8.32 9.78
N LEU A 69 4.47 -8.05 9.18
CA LEU A 69 5.27 -6.84 9.39
C LEU A 69 5.52 -6.14 8.06
N LYS A 70 5.03 -4.91 7.95
CA LYS A 70 5.36 -3.99 6.85
C LYS A 70 6.21 -2.82 7.37
N GLU A 71 7.10 -2.33 6.53
CA GLU A 71 7.89 -1.12 6.72
C GLU A 71 7.34 0.00 5.81
N ILE A 72 7.14 1.19 6.37
CA ILE A 72 6.74 2.39 5.63
C ILE A 72 7.93 3.35 5.59
N ILE A 73 8.29 3.76 4.37
CA ILE A 73 9.27 4.80 4.10
C ILE A 73 8.55 6.00 3.49
N SER A 74 8.70 7.17 4.08
CA SER A 74 8.12 8.44 3.62
C SER A 74 9.21 9.37 3.08
N LEU A 75 8.93 10.09 1.99
CA LEU A 75 9.70 11.25 1.52
C LEU A 75 9.14 12.58 2.06
N LYS A 76 8.02 12.53 2.79
CA LYS A 76 7.45 13.68 3.49
C LYS A 76 7.97 13.73 4.90
N ASP A 77 8.28 14.95 5.35
CA ASP A 77 8.59 15.26 6.74
C ASP A 77 7.46 14.78 7.66
N SER A 78 6.24 15.30 7.48
CA SER A 78 5.06 14.90 8.25
C SER A 78 3.92 14.44 7.35
N TYR A 79 3.09 13.53 7.84
CA TYR A 79 1.94 12.98 7.11
C TYR A 79 0.88 12.45 8.07
N THR A 80 -0.30 12.13 7.55
CA THR A 80 -1.35 11.45 8.32
C THR A 80 -1.57 10.04 7.82
N MET A 81 -2.07 9.17 8.69
CA MET A 81 -2.47 7.82 8.35
C MET A 81 -3.92 7.60 8.77
N LYS A 82 -4.78 7.31 7.79
CA LYS A 82 -6.12 6.81 8.07
C LYS A 82 -6.06 5.29 8.17
N ILE A 83 -6.51 4.73 9.30
CA ILE A 83 -6.52 3.30 9.63
C ILE A 83 -7.99 2.89 9.72
N ASP A 84 -8.38 1.95 8.86
CA ASP A 84 -9.72 1.40 8.78
C ASP A 84 -9.60 -0.13 8.84
N SER A 85 -10.17 -0.75 9.86
CA SER A 85 -10.23 -2.20 9.99
C SER A 85 -11.65 -2.63 10.31
N ASN A 86 -12.01 -3.82 9.85
CA ASN A 86 -13.23 -4.50 10.26
C ASN A 86 -12.90 -5.95 10.59
N VAL A 87 -13.34 -6.41 11.76
CA VAL A 87 -13.18 -7.79 12.21
C VAL A 87 -14.55 -8.42 12.31
N GLU A 88 -14.77 -9.46 11.51
CA GLU A 88 -16.00 -10.25 11.50
C GLU A 88 -15.90 -11.46 12.43
N HIS A 89 -14.69 -11.99 12.64
CA HIS A 89 -14.40 -13.14 13.48
C HIS A 89 -12.93 -13.12 13.94
N GLY A 90 -12.63 -13.82 15.04
CA GLY A 90 -11.29 -13.90 15.63
C GLY A 90 -10.82 -12.58 16.23
N ASP A 91 -9.54 -12.54 16.59
CA ASP A 91 -8.89 -11.37 17.16
C ASP A 91 -7.90 -10.76 16.17
N LEU A 92 -7.85 -9.43 16.13
CA LEU A 92 -6.93 -8.66 15.29
C LEU A 92 -6.31 -7.56 16.15
N SER A 93 -5.00 -7.39 16.05
CA SER A 93 -4.29 -6.23 16.63
C SER A 93 -3.52 -5.51 15.53
N ILE A 94 -3.50 -4.18 15.60
CA ILE A 94 -2.74 -3.33 14.69
C ILE A 94 -1.87 -2.41 15.53
N LYS A 95 -0.55 -2.49 15.33
CA LYS A 95 0.44 -1.66 16.00
C LYS A 95 1.28 -0.90 14.99
N ILE A 96 1.43 0.41 15.18
CA ILE A 96 2.24 1.28 14.33
C ILE A 96 3.26 2.01 15.19
N TYR A 97 4.54 1.81 14.87
CA TYR A 97 5.63 2.26 15.73
C TYR A 97 6.92 2.52 14.93
N ASN A 98 7.85 3.25 15.51
CA ASN A 98 9.26 3.27 15.09
C ASN A 98 10.14 2.76 16.25
N ASN A 99 11.45 3.01 16.20
CA ASN A 99 12.33 2.55 17.28
C ASN A 99 12.20 3.43 18.55
N SER A 100 11.59 4.60 18.44
CA SER A 100 11.51 5.61 19.49
C SER A 100 10.15 5.62 20.21
N GLU A 101 9.05 5.40 19.50
CA GLU A 101 7.69 5.51 20.05
C GLU A 101 6.66 4.64 19.31
N VAL A 102 5.52 4.41 19.98
CA VAL A 102 4.32 3.79 19.43
C VAL A 102 3.32 4.89 19.11
N PHE A 103 2.89 4.99 17.85
CA PHE A 103 1.94 6.00 17.38
C PHE A 103 0.50 5.54 17.46
N PHE A 104 0.27 4.23 17.39
CA PHE A 104 -1.04 3.61 17.38
C PHE A 104 -0.94 2.16 17.79
N GLU A 105 -1.87 1.70 18.62
CA GLU A 105 -2.00 0.32 19.05
C GLU A 105 -3.44 0.07 19.48
N GLU A 106 -4.21 -0.63 18.65
CA GLU A 106 -5.60 -0.95 18.92
C GLU A 106 -5.94 -2.36 18.44
N ASN A 107 -7.01 -2.91 19.01
CA ASN A 107 -7.52 -4.23 18.67
C ASN A 107 -8.88 -4.11 17.96
N GLY A 108 -9.14 -5.04 17.05
CA GLY A 108 -10.45 -5.21 16.42
C GLY A 108 -10.75 -4.23 15.28
N THR A 109 -12.01 -3.80 15.23
CA THR A 109 -12.56 -2.86 14.24
C THR A 109 -12.23 -1.42 14.64
N VAL A 110 -11.60 -0.67 13.74
CA VAL A 110 -11.11 0.68 13.97
C VAL A 110 -11.46 1.57 12.78
N ASP A 111 -11.80 2.84 13.03
CA ASP A 111 -11.80 3.93 12.02
C ASP A 111 -11.15 5.17 12.65
N GLU A 112 -9.83 5.28 12.50
CA GLU A 112 -9.04 6.34 13.12
C GLU A 112 -8.10 7.02 12.14
N THR A 113 -7.68 8.24 12.48
CA THR A 113 -6.66 8.97 11.75
C THR A 113 -5.63 9.52 12.71
N ILE A 114 -4.39 9.09 12.54
CA ILE A 114 -3.25 9.55 13.35
C ILE A 114 -2.35 10.48 12.54
N SER A 115 -1.64 11.35 13.25
CA SER A 115 -0.63 12.24 12.66
C SER A 115 0.76 11.70 12.96
N ILE A 116 1.59 11.58 11.92
CA ILE A 116 2.99 11.22 12.04
C ILE A 116 3.81 12.52 11.94
N PRO A 117 4.46 12.94 13.04
CA PRO A 117 5.27 14.15 13.05
C PRO A 117 6.52 13.96 12.20
N ASN A 118 7.29 15.04 12.02
CA ASN A 118 8.57 14.96 11.34
C ASN A 118 9.53 14.00 12.03
N ASN A 119 9.60 12.78 11.51
CA ASN A 119 10.56 11.77 11.90
C ASN A 119 11.23 11.23 10.63
N ASN A 120 12.56 11.14 10.66
CA ASN A 120 13.33 10.51 9.59
C ASN A 120 13.40 8.98 9.77
N GLU A 121 12.66 8.44 10.74
CA GLU A 121 12.66 7.02 11.05
C GLU A 121 11.64 6.28 10.19
N LYS A 122 11.96 5.03 9.90
CA LYS A 122 11.02 4.16 9.19
C LYS A 122 9.96 3.68 10.17
N LEU A 123 8.70 3.77 9.77
CA LEU A 123 7.62 3.18 10.55
C LEU A 123 7.50 1.69 10.26
N LYS A 124 7.09 0.94 11.27
CA LYS A 124 6.66 -0.45 11.18
C LYS A 124 5.16 -0.49 11.40
N VAL A 125 4.47 -1.24 10.56
CA VAL A 125 3.09 -1.68 10.77
C VAL A 125 3.15 -3.16 11.08
N GLU A 126 2.70 -3.50 12.27
CA GLU A 126 2.60 -4.87 12.74
C GLU A 126 1.14 -5.22 12.90
N ILE A 127 0.73 -6.31 12.26
CA ILE A 127 -0.63 -6.83 12.34
C ILE A 127 -0.52 -8.25 12.86
N ASN A 128 -1.23 -8.53 13.95
CA ASN A 128 -1.36 -9.89 14.48
C ASN A 128 -2.82 -10.31 14.40
N GLY A 129 -3.04 -11.54 13.94
CA GLY A 129 -4.35 -12.17 13.89
C GLY A 129 -4.33 -13.49 14.66
N ASP A 130 -5.44 -13.81 15.31
CA ASP A 130 -5.75 -15.12 15.88
C ASP A 130 -7.09 -15.56 15.30
N ASP A 131 -7.03 -16.51 14.35
CA ASP A 131 -8.14 -16.95 13.50
C ASP A 131 -9.01 -15.80 12.95
N ALA A 132 -8.34 -14.71 12.57
CA ALA A 132 -9.00 -13.46 12.24
C ALA A 132 -9.66 -13.52 10.85
N LYS A 133 -10.87 -12.94 10.74
CA LYS A 133 -11.57 -12.68 9.48
C LYS A 133 -11.88 -11.21 9.35
N GLY A 134 -11.51 -10.60 8.24
CA GLY A 134 -11.76 -9.18 8.09
C GLY A 134 -11.05 -8.48 6.93
N HIS A 135 -10.93 -7.17 7.08
CA HIS A 135 -10.13 -6.31 6.21
C HIS A 135 -9.36 -5.28 7.03
N ILE A 136 -8.23 -4.84 6.49
CA ILE A 136 -7.49 -3.68 6.98
C ILE A 136 -7.15 -2.80 5.79
N LYS A 137 -7.31 -1.49 5.96
CA LYS A 137 -6.92 -0.47 5.01
C LYS A 137 -6.23 0.67 5.72
N ILE A 138 -4.96 0.88 5.42
CA ILE A 138 -4.17 2.01 5.89
C ILE A 138 -3.84 2.91 4.71
N LYS A 139 -4.23 4.19 4.79
CA LYS A 139 -3.98 5.19 3.76
C LYS A 139 -3.13 6.33 4.30
N LEU A 140 -1.97 6.51 3.69
CA LEU A 140 -0.98 7.56 3.97
C LEU A 140 -1.34 8.82 3.17
N THR A 141 -1.39 10.00 3.80
CA THR A 141 -1.72 11.27 3.12
C THR A 141 -0.73 12.38 3.40
#